data_AF-A0A950BWF4-F1
#
_entry.id   AF-A0A950BWF4-F1
#
_cell.length_a   1.000
_cell.length_b   1.000
_cell.length_c   1.000
_cell.angle_alpha   90.00
_cell.angle_beta   90.00
_cell.angle_gamma   90.00
#
_symmetry.space_group_name_H-M   'P 1'
#
loop_
_entity.id
_entity.type
_entity.pdbx_description
1 polymer ?
#
loop_
_entity_poly.entity_id
_entity_poly.type
_entity_poly.pdbx_seq_one_letter_code
_entity_poly.pdbx_strand_id
1 'polypeptide(L)'
;PDSYKNADDPAKLVEWKVVERGKIVFAEQCARCHSSKDKPASDIAGDPEKVMAFYREQVLKDDFLTNNTLTDDVPYPLSELKTNGGRALATNATGGHIWEQFSSPQYKARPASGELQFFNPGDPKQPRVWQPPAGGRGYYRTASLVNIWATAPFLHNNSVGTFPGDLALPPQKWPSVEGRILAFNDAIDKLLYPEHRAGAASVKRVSKGGTSLYLRLEGLVEQLPGFNKIESLKGWVDRLVQKIDRFDLRGRLPESPHMEVSFRFPVPEGTPINLLANIHVNNAIKAVPEFLVYALARKTGDEWLERKSVDALLSLSECPDLIEDHGHLYGADLPDQDKQALIEYLKKL
;
A
#
# COMPACT_ATOMS: atom_id res chain seq x y z
N PRO A 1 24.80 -19.19 9.88
CA PRO A 1 23.58 -19.67 9.18
C PRO A 1 23.91 -19.98 7.72
N ASP A 2 23.23 -20.95 7.12
CA ASP A 2 23.39 -21.27 5.70
C ASP A 2 23.12 -20.06 4.78
N SER A 3 22.26 -19.14 5.23
CA SER A 3 21.94 -17.87 4.55
C SER A 3 23.14 -16.94 4.33
N TYR A 4 24.23 -17.12 5.09
CA TYR A 4 25.45 -16.32 4.96
C TYR A 4 26.65 -17.09 4.39
N LYS A 5 26.47 -18.30 3.85
CA LYS A 5 27.59 -19.13 3.34
C LYS A 5 28.49 -18.43 2.30
N ASN A 6 27.99 -17.38 1.65
CA ASN A 6 28.71 -16.61 0.64
C ASN A 6 29.22 -15.24 1.15
N ALA A 7 29.09 -14.94 2.44
CA ALA A 7 29.66 -13.74 3.04
C ALA A 7 31.14 -13.98 3.37
N ASP A 8 31.99 -12.97 3.16
CA ASP A 8 33.43 -13.07 3.44
C ASP A 8 33.74 -13.36 4.93
N ASP A 9 32.85 -12.94 5.84
CA ASP A 9 32.89 -13.28 7.27
C ASP A 9 31.47 -13.31 7.91
N PRO A 10 30.78 -14.46 7.84
CA PRO A 10 29.41 -14.61 8.36
C PRO A 10 29.28 -14.35 9.87
N ALA A 11 30.37 -14.57 10.62
CA ALA A 11 30.39 -14.45 12.08
C ALA A 11 30.37 -12.99 12.54
N LYS A 12 30.74 -12.04 11.67
CA LYS A 12 30.66 -10.60 11.93
C LYS A 12 29.29 -9.98 11.63
N LEU A 13 28.39 -10.72 10.97
CA LEU A 13 27.09 -10.19 10.53
C LEU A 13 25.95 -10.44 11.53
N VAL A 14 26.16 -11.35 12.50
CA VAL A 14 25.15 -11.75 13.50
C VAL A 14 25.74 -11.80 14.91
N GLU A 15 25.09 -11.13 15.87
CA GLU A 15 25.47 -11.20 17.28
C GLU A 15 24.82 -12.40 18.00
N TRP A 16 25.52 -13.54 17.99
CA TRP A 16 25.00 -14.82 18.52
C TRP A 16 24.56 -14.79 19.99
N LYS A 17 25.12 -13.90 20.81
CA LYS A 17 24.76 -13.78 22.24
C LYS A 17 23.33 -13.31 22.46
N VAL A 18 22.73 -12.61 21.50
CA VAL A 18 21.36 -12.07 21.62
C VAL A 18 20.33 -12.84 20.79
N VAL A 19 20.76 -13.76 19.92
CA VAL A 19 19.88 -14.53 19.03
C VAL A 19 18.83 -15.36 19.80
N GLU A 20 19.19 -15.92 20.95
CA GLU A 20 18.23 -16.68 21.77
C GLU A 20 17.11 -15.78 22.31
N ARG A 21 17.45 -14.57 22.77
CA ARG A 21 16.45 -13.56 23.14
C ARG A 21 15.59 -13.19 21.93
N GLY A 22 16.20 -13.03 20.75
CA GLY A 22 15.50 -12.75 19.49
C GLY A 22 14.48 -13.82 19.09
N LYS A 23 14.79 -15.11 19.31
CA LYS A 23 13.82 -16.21 19.13
C LYS A 23 12.58 -16.03 20.00
N ILE A 24 12.78 -15.69 21.27
CA ILE A 24 11.69 -15.49 22.24
C ILE A 24 10.83 -14.30 21.82
N VAL A 25 11.45 -13.18 21.45
CA VAL A 25 10.73 -12.00 20.94
C VAL A 25 9.95 -12.34 19.66
N PHE A 26 10.54 -13.13 18.76
CA PHE A 26 9.86 -13.62 17.56
C PHE A 26 8.63 -14.47 17.87
N ALA A 27 8.71 -15.37 18.86
CA ALA A 27 7.57 -16.15 19.31
C ALA A 27 6.40 -15.28 19.77
N GLU A 28 6.72 -14.20 20.48
CA GLU A 28 5.73 -13.30 21.09
C GLU A 28 5.09 -12.35 20.08
N GLN A 29 5.84 -11.89 19.08
CA GLN A 29 5.40 -10.81 18.18
C GLN A 29 5.08 -11.28 16.75
N CYS A 30 5.71 -12.37 16.28
CA CYS A 30 5.72 -12.72 14.86
C CYS A 30 5.21 -14.14 14.57
N ALA A 31 5.49 -15.12 15.43
CA ALA A 31 5.30 -16.54 15.13
C ALA A 31 3.84 -16.94 14.87
N ARG A 32 2.85 -16.20 15.41
CA ARG A 32 1.43 -16.45 15.16
C ARG A 32 1.11 -16.48 13.66
N CYS A 33 1.66 -15.53 12.91
CA CYS A 33 1.48 -15.41 11.47
C CYS A 33 2.65 -16.07 10.70
N HIS A 34 3.86 -16.01 11.25
CA HIS A 34 5.09 -16.43 10.57
C HIS A 34 5.67 -17.77 11.03
N SER A 35 4.84 -18.67 11.56
CA SER A 35 5.19 -20.08 11.74
C SER A 35 4.21 -20.98 10.99
N SER A 36 4.72 -21.75 10.03
CA SER A 36 3.95 -22.81 9.37
C SER A 36 4.01 -24.13 10.15
N LYS A 37 5.10 -24.31 10.90
CA LYS A 37 5.37 -25.52 11.70
C LYS A 37 4.61 -25.45 13.02
N ASP A 38 3.94 -26.56 13.34
CA ASP A 38 3.19 -26.84 14.55
C ASP A 38 2.21 -25.71 14.95
N LYS A 39 0.91 -25.97 14.87
CA LYS A 39 -0.11 -24.99 15.25
C LYS A 39 -0.55 -25.22 16.70
N PRO A 40 -0.86 -24.15 17.45
CA PRO A 40 -1.51 -24.29 18.75
C PRO A 40 -2.75 -25.17 18.60
N ALA A 41 -2.96 -26.08 19.56
CA ALA A 41 -4.14 -26.93 19.58
C ALA A 41 -5.41 -26.07 19.73
N SER A 42 -6.54 -26.57 19.21
CA SER A 42 -7.79 -25.81 19.14
C SER A 42 -8.36 -25.43 20.52
N ASP A 43 -8.04 -26.21 21.54
CA ASP A 43 -8.41 -25.99 22.94
C ASP A 43 -7.64 -24.83 23.60
N ILE A 44 -6.44 -24.49 23.08
CA ILE A 44 -5.66 -23.34 23.54
C ILE A 44 -5.73 -22.13 22.61
N ALA A 45 -6.26 -22.28 21.39
CA ALA A 45 -6.28 -21.21 20.38
C ALA A 45 -7.00 -19.92 20.81
N GLY A 46 -7.96 -20.02 21.75
CA GLY A 46 -8.67 -18.88 22.31
C GLY A 46 -7.97 -18.19 23.51
N ASP A 47 -6.83 -18.71 23.95
CA ASP A 47 -6.10 -18.25 25.13
C ASP A 47 -4.74 -17.66 24.69
N PRO A 48 -4.61 -16.33 24.60
CA PRO A 48 -3.41 -15.68 24.09
C PRO A 48 -2.14 -16.04 24.88
N GLU A 49 -2.25 -16.24 26.19
CA GLU A 49 -1.10 -16.57 27.04
C GLU A 49 -0.58 -17.98 26.73
N LYS A 50 -1.49 -18.94 26.58
CA LYS A 50 -1.13 -20.31 26.19
C LYS A 50 -0.60 -20.41 24.77
N VAL A 51 -1.18 -19.65 23.83
CA VAL A 51 -0.66 -19.56 22.45
C VAL A 51 0.76 -18.99 22.44
N MET A 52 1.01 -17.94 23.21
CA MET A 52 2.35 -17.36 23.34
C MET A 52 3.34 -18.36 23.97
N ALA A 53 2.94 -19.05 25.04
CA ALA A 53 3.76 -20.07 25.69
C ALA A 53 4.12 -21.22 24.73
N PHE A 54 3.15 -21.67 23.93
CA PHE A 54 3.37 -22.66 22.88
C PHE A 54 4.44 -22.19 21.88
N TYR A 55 4.33 -20.99 21.33
CA TYR A 55 5.32 -20.50 20.36
C TYR A 55 6.70 -20.30 20.98
N ARG A 56 6.79 -19.85 22.24
CA ARG A 56 8.07 -19.76 22.97
C ARG A 56 8.76 -21.12 23.08
N GLU A 57 8.00 -22.18 23.33
CA GLU A 57 8.55 -23.55 23.34
C GLU A 57 9.03 -23.96 21.94
N GLN A 58 8.21 -23.72 20.90
CA GLN A 58 8.55 -24.16 19.54
C GLN A 58 9.83 -23.51 19.01
N VAL A 59 10.00 -22.19 19.15
CA VAL A 59 11.16 -21.46 18.58
C VAL A 59 12.50 -21.86 19.18
N LEU A 60 12.49 -22.44 20.38
CA LEU A 60 13.69 -22.89 21.07
C LEU A 60 14.16 -24.27 20.61
N LYS A 61 13.30 -25.06 19.95
CA LYS A 61 13.68 -26.38 19.39
C LYS A 61 14.70 -26.23 18.27
N ASP A 62 15.67 -27.13 18.23
CA ASP A 62 16.74 -27.12 17.21
C ASP A 62 16.20 -27.29 15.79
N ASP A 63 15.11 -28.02 15.64
CA ASP A 63 14.46 -28.32 14.37
C ASP A 63 13.36 -27.32 14.00
N PHE A 64 13.20 -26.20 14.74
CA PHE A 64 12.12 -25.22 14.52
C PHE A 64 12.02 -24.72 13.08
N LEU A 65 13.17 -24.53 12.42
CA LEU A 65 13.24 -24.07 11.02
C LEU A 65 13.07 -25.20 10.00
N THR A 66 13.23 -26.46 10.41
CA THR A 66 13.06 -27.62 9.52
C THR A 66 11.58 -27.77 9.14
N ASN A 67 11.29 -27.75 7.84
CA ASN A 67 9.93 -27.77 7.28
C ASN A 67 9.05 -26.59 7.74
N ASN A 68 9.66 -25.47 8.13
CA ASN A 68 8.95 -24.24 8.45
C ASN A 68 9.11 -23.23 7.31
N THR A 69 8.02 -22.89 6.61
CA THR A 69 8.03 -21.90 5.52
C THR A 69 7.94 -20.47 6.04
N LEU A 70 7.90 -20.28 7.36
CA LEU A 70 7.82 -18.98 8.04
C LEU A 70 6.65 -18.10 7.56
N THR A 71 5.54 -18.74 7.23
CA THR A 71 4.25 -18.13 6.90
C THR A 71 3.14 -19.13 7.22
N ASP A 72 2.00 -18.64 7.70
CA ASP A 72 0.81 -19.45 7.91
C ASP A 72 -0.09 -19.54 6.67
N ASP A 73 0.19 -18.78 5.61
CA ASP A 73 -0.62 -18.62 4.40
C ASP A 73 -2.10 -18.23 4.66
N VAL A 74 -2.38 -17.68 5.85
CA VAL A 74 -3.72 -17.25 6.25
C VAL A 74 -4.00 -15.85 5.70
N PRO A 75 -5.23 -15.59 5.17
CA PRO A 75 -5.63 -14.26 4.76
C PRO A 75 -6.01 -13.39 5.97
N TYR A 76 -5.26 -12.31 6.20
CA TYR A 76 -5.53 -11.32 7.24
C TYR A 76 -6.14 -10.05 6.64
N PRO A 77 -7.12 -9.42 7.34
CA PRO A 77 -7.78 -8.22 6.85
C PRO A 77 -6.85 -6.99 6.93
N LEU A 78 -7.03 -6.04 6.01
CA LEU A 78 -6.34 -4.75 6.04
C LEU A 78 -6.55 -3.97 7.35
N SER A 79 -7.68 -4.13 8.04
CA SER A 79 -7.93 -3.45 9.32
C SER A 79 -6.96 -3.90 10.41
N GLU A 80 -6.44 -5.12 10.31
CA GLU A 80 -5.39 -5.64 11.18
C GLU A 80 -3.99 -5.26 10.66
N LEU A 81 -3.73 -5.52 9.37
CA LEU A 81 -2.40 -5.36 8.79
C LEU A 81 -2.00 -3.91 8.54
N LYS A 82 -2.95 -3.00 8.33
CA LYS A 82 -2.76 -1.55 8.12
C LYS A 82 -1.77 -1.16 7.02
N THR A 83 -1.47 -2.07 6.10
CA THR A 83 -0.63 -1.79 4.91
C THR A 83 -1.45 -1.13 3.82
N ASN A 84 -0.82 -0.42 2.88
CA ASN A 84 -1.56 0.23 1.79
C ASN A 84 -2.49 -0.77 1.06
N GLY A 85 -3.75 -0.39 0.93
CA GLY A 85 -4.80 -1.29 0.49
C GLY A 85 -4.87 -1.52 -1.02
N GLY A 86 -4.18 -0.72 -1.84
CA GLY A 86 -4.43 -0.61 -3.28
C GLY A 86 -4.44 -1.96 -4.00
N ARG A 87 -3.43 -2.80 -3.75
CA ARG A 87 -3.35 -4.14 -4.34
C ARG A 87 -4.41 -5.10 -3.81
N ALA A 88 -4.66 -5.11 -2.49
CA ALA A 88 -5.66 -6.00 -1.88
C ALA A 88 -7.11 -5.65 -2.26
N LEU A 89 -7.36 -4.41 -2.67
CA LEU A 89 -8.71 -3.93 -3.02
C LEU A 89 -9.07 -4.11 -4.50
N ALA A 90 -8.16 -4.67 -5.31
CA ALA A 90 -8.38 -4.89 -6.74
C ALA A 90 -9.63 -5.74 -7.02
N THR A 91 -10.38 -5.34 -8.04
CA THR A 91 -11.69 -5.94 -8.42
C THR A 91 -11.58 -7.02 -9.50
N ASN A 92 -10.43 -7.11 -10.17
CA ASN A 92 -10.16 -8.01 -11.30
C ASN A 92 -10.62 -9.45 -11.13
N ALA A 93 -10.43 -10.01 -9.93
CA ALA A 93 -10.75 -11.40 -9.60
C ALA A 93 -12.09 -11.57 -8.86
N THR A 94 -12.90 -10.52 -8.75
CA THR A 94 -14.25 -10.60 -8.15
C THR A 94 -15.29 -11.06 -9.17
N GLY A 95 -16.48 -11.46 -8.71
CA GLY A 95 -17.55 -11.92 -9.61
C GLY A 95 -18.00 -10.82 -10.58
N GLY A 96 -18.24 -11.19 -11.84
CA GLY A 96 -18.59 -10.29 -12.93
C GLY A 96 -17.41 -9.62 -13.64
N HIS A 97 -16.16 -9.92 -13.23
CA HIS A 97 -14.95 -9.36 -13.84
C HIS A 97 -14.16 -10.39 -14.66
N ILE A 98 -13.28 -9.89 -15.53
CA ILE A 98 -12.56 -10.67 -16.54
C ILE A 98 -11.75 -11.85 -15.96
N TRP A 99 -11.25 -11.74 -14.72
CA TRP A 99 -10.47 -12.79 -14.07
C TRP A 99 -11.25 -13.57 -13.01
N GLU A 100 -12.59 -13.49 -12.99
CA GLU A 100 -13.39 -14.17 -11.95
C GLU A 100 -13.13 -15.68 -11.91
N GLN A 101 -12.87 -16.31 -13.06
CA GLN A 101 -12.68 -17.76 -13.15
C GLN A 101 -11.35 -18.21 -12.51
N PHE A 102 -10.43 -17.28 -12.24
CA PHE A 102 -9.14 -17.52 -11.62
C PHE A 102 -9.15 -17.32 -10.10
N SER A 103 -10.32 -17.14 -9.48
CA SER A 103 -10.47 -17.04 -8.03
C SER A 103 -11.60 -17.91 -7.51
N SER A 104 -11.41 -18.44 -6.31
CA SER A 104 -12.33 -19.41 -5.72
C SER A 104 -13.62 -18.75 -5.20
N PRO A 105 -14.74 -19.49 -5.13
CA PRO A 105 -15.94 -19.03 -4.44
C PRO A 105 -15.67 -18.61 -2.99
N GLN A 106 -14.78 -19.32 -2.29
CA GLN A 106 -14.38 -18.99 -0.91
C GLN A 106 -13.65 -17.65 -0.83
N TYR A 107 -12.83 -17.31 -1.83
CA TYR A 107 -12.24 -15.97 -1.93
C TYR A 107 -13.34 -14.92 -2.06
N LYS A 108 -14.25 -15.08 -3.02
CA LYS A 108 -15.33 -14.13 -3.29
C LYS A 108 -16.34 -14.02 -2.14
N ALA A 109 -16.46 -15.05 -1.28
CA ALA A 109 -17.36 -15.06 -0.14
C ALA A 109 -16.82 -14.35 1.11
N ARG A 110 -15.56 -13.90 1.13
CA ARG A 110 -15.02 -13.22 2.32
C ARG A 110 -15.78 -11.92 2.59
N PRO A 111 -16.01 -11.62 3.89
CA PRO A 111 -16.64 -10.36 4.27
C PRO A 111 -15.75 -9.17 3.92
N ALA A 112 -16.25 -7.97 4.15
CA ALA A 112 -15.41 -6.78 4.10
C ALA A 112 -14.30 -6.88 5.16
N SER A 113 -13.13 -6.32 4.85
CA SER A 113 -11.93 -6.39 5.71
C SER A 113 -11.98 -5.50 6.95
N GLY A 114 -13.18 -5.13 7.42
CA GLY A 114 -13.39 -4.20 8.53
C GLY A 114 -13.20 -2.74 8.11
N GLU A 115 -13.44 -1.82 9.05
CA GLU A 115 -13.28 -0.38 8.83
C GLU A 115 -11.80 -0.01 8.80
N LEU A 116 -11.42 0.88 7.88
CA LEU A 116 -10.04 1.37 7.73
C LEU A 116 -9.98 2.86 8.04
N GLN A 117 -8.85 3.28 8.61
CA GLN A 117 -8.55 4.68 8.88
C GLN A 117 -7.32 5.09 8.09
N PHE A 118 -7.45 6.16 7.31
CA PHE A 118 -6.40 6.65 6.43
C PHE A 118 -6.03 8.09 6.74
N PHE A 119 -4.81 8.47 6.37
CA PHE A 119 -4.41 9.87 6.34
C PHE A 119 -5.35 10.66 5.43
N ASN A 120 -5.91 11.76 5.94
CA ASN A 120 -6.69 12.68 5.13
C ASN A 120 -5.81 13.87 4.71
N PRO A 121 -5.38 13.98 3.44
CA PRO A 121 -4.66 15.15 2.96
C PRO A 121 -5.45 16.47 3.07
N GLY A 122 -6.78 16.43 3.01
CA GLY A 122 -7.63 17.62 3.17
C GLY A 122 -7.75 18.07 4.64
N ASP A 123 -7.64 17.15 5.59
CA ASP A 123 -7.58 17.47 7.02
C ASP A 123 -6.64 16.50 7.76
N PRO A 124 -5.34 16.82 7.83
CA PRO A 124 -4.36 15.95 8.50
C PRO A 124 -4.68 15.62 9.97
N LYS A 125 -5.55 16.40 10.63
CA LYS A 125 -5.95 16.18 12.02
C LYS A 125 -7.11 15.20 12.17
N GLN A 126 -7.83 14.91 11.08
CA GLN A 126 -9.00 14.03 11.09
C GLN A 126 -8.81 12.89 10.09
N PRO A 127 -8.38 11.70 10.58
CA PRO A 127 -8.27 10.52 9.74
C PRO A 127 -9.58 10.23 9.02
N ARG A 128 -9.48 9.82 7.76
CA ARG A 128 -10.63 9.42 6.97
C ARG A 128 -11.00 7.97 7.32
N VAL A 129 -12.24 7.79 7.71
CA VAL A 129 -12.82 6.47 7.94
C VAL A 129 -13.44 5.95 6.65
N TRP A 130 -13.14 4.71 6.28
CA TRP A 130 -13.66 4.10 5.06
C TRP A 130 -13.89 2.60 5.23
N GLN A 131 -15.06 2.15 4.79
CA GLN A 131 -15.43 0.74 4.78
C GLN A 131 -15.13 0.14 3.40
N PRO A 132 -14.08 -0.69 3.26
CA PRO A 132 -13.86 -1.45 2.03
C PRO A 132 -15.06 -2.34 1.71
N PRO A 133 -15.40 -2.50 0.42
CA PRO A 133 -16.42 -3.45 0.02
C PRO A 133 -16.03 -4.91 0.35
N ALA A 134 -17.04 -5.76 0.54
CA ALA A 134 -16.86 -7.22 0.67
C ALA A 134 -16.46 -7.88 -0.66
N GLY A 135 -16.46 -9.22 -0.74
CA GLY A 135 -16.28 -9.92 -2.00
C GLY A 135 -14.87 -10.44 -2.23
N GLY A 136 -14.13 -10.74 -1.15
CA GLY A 136 -12.73 -11.22 -1.24
C GLY A 136 -11.66 -10.13 -1.17
N ARG A 137 -12.06 -8.86 -1.21
CA ARG A 137 -11.17 -7.70 -1.24
C ARG A 137 -10.67 -7.31 0.16
N GLY A 138 -9.48 -6.70 0.20
CA GLY A 138 -8.89 -6.14 1.41
C GLY A 138 -8.22 -7.17 2.33
N TYR A 139 -7.70 -8.26 1.76
CA TYR A 139 -6.95 -9.26 2.50
C TYR A 139 -5.57 -9.45 1.88
N TYR A 140 -4.55 -9.57 2.73
CA TYR A 140 -3.25 -10.09 2.33
C TYR A 140 -2.97 -11.41 3.03
N ARG A 141 -2.19 -12.26 2.37
CA ARG A 141 -1.60 -13.42 3.02
C ARG A 141 -0.27 -13.04 3.65
N THR A 142 0.08 -13.72 4.73
CA THR A 142 1.36 -13.53 5.40
C THR A 142 2.52 -13.83 4.46
N ALA A 143 3.44 -12.87 4.29
CA ALA A 143 4.66 -13.10 3.52
C ALA A 143 5.59 -14.05 4.30
N SER A 144 6.30 -14.92 3.58
CA SER A 144 7.34 -15.76 4.19
C SER A 144 8.50 -14.90 4.68
N LEU A 145 9.04 -15.22 5.86
CA LEU A 145 10.27 -14.61 6.38
C LEU A 145 11.54 -15.40 6.05
N VAL A 146 11.43 -16.48 5.26
CA VAL A 146 12.61 -17.22 4.79
C VAL A 146 13.52 -16.27 4.03
N ASN A 147 14.77 -16.14 4.49
CA ASN A 147 15.73 -15.16 3.97
C ASN A 147 15.16 -13.73 3.89
N ILE A 148 14.42 -13.27 4.91
CA ILE A 148 13.87 -11.90 4.94
C ILE A 148 14.93 -10.82 4.67
N TRP A 149 16.17 -11.05 5.08
CA TRP A 149 17.29 -10.14 4.82
C TRP A 149 17.61 -9.96 3.32
N ALA A 150 17.23 -10.91 2.47
CA ALA A 150 17.47 -10.85 1.03
C ALA A 150 16.30 -10.20 0.26
N THR A 151 15.11 -10.10 0.87
CA THR A 151 13.87 -9.67 0.21
C THR A 151 13.48 -8.23 0.51
N ALA A 152 14.22 -7.53 1.37
CA ALA A 152 14.06 -6.09 1.59
C ALA A 152 14.19 -5.28 0.27
N PRO A 153 13.47 -4.16 0.11
CA PRO A 153 12.56 -3.51 1.08
C PRO A 153 11.27 -4.28 1.36
N PHE A 154 10.60 -3.96 2.47
CA PHE A 154 9.39 -4.64 2.93
C PHE A 154 8.10 -4.01 2.41
N LEU A 155 7.00 -4.73 2.69
CA LEU A 155 5.64 -4.51 2.19
C LEU A 155 5.50 -4.76 0.68
N HIS A 156 4.26 -4.95 0.23
CA HIS A 156 3.95 -5.37 -1.14
C HIS A 156 4.37 -4.38 -2.24
N ASN A 157 4.64 -3.13 -1.87
CA ASN A 157 5.06 -2.01 -2.73
C ASN A 157 6.50 -1.57 -2.45
N ASN A 158 7.29 -2.33 -1.67
CA ASN A 158 8.69 -2.05 -1.32
C ASN A 158 8.89 -0.66 -0.68
N SER A 159 7.90 -0.16 0.05
CA SER A 159 7.89 1.20 0.60
C SER A 159 8.60 1.32 1.95
N VAL A 160 8.79 0.21 2.66
CA VAL A 160 9.50 0.18 3.94
C VAL A 160 10.91 -0.31 3.73
N GLY A 161 11.82 0.64 3.55
CA GLY A 161 13.24 0.38 3.31
C GLY A 161 13.77 1.05 2.04
N THR A 162 15.08 1.20 1.96
CA THR A 162 15.77 1.76 0.79
C THR A 162 16.03 0.64 -0.22
N PHE A 163 15.61 0.87 -1.46
CA PHE A 163 15.89 -0.06 -2.55
C PHE A 163 17.41 -0.18 -2.75
N PRO A 164 17.97 -1.38 -2.97
CA PRO A 164 19.42 -1.55 -3.11
C PRO A 164 20.07 -0.63 -4.16
N GLY A 165 19.34 -0.31 -5.24
CA GLY A 165 19.79 0.60 -6.30
C GLY A 165 19.97 2.06 -5.86
N ASP A 166 19.34 2.45 -4.76
CA ASP A 166 19.39 3.82 -4.21
C ASP A 166 20.38 3.93 -3.03
N LEU A 167 21.02 2.81 -2.63
CA LEU A 167 22.08 2.85 -1.63
C LEU A 167 23.30 3.58 -2.19
N ALA A 168 24.02 4.28 -1.32
CA ALA A 168 25.31 4.92 -1.61
C ALA A 168 26.45 3.89 -1.79
N LEU A 169 26.21 2.90 -2.65
CA LEU A 169 27.12 1.83 -3.04
C LEU A 169 27.32 1.86 -4.56
N PRO A 170 28.50 1.41 -5.05
CA PRO A 170 28.70 1.16 -6.47
C PRO A 170 27.64 0.16 -7.02
N PRO A 171 27.16 0.31 -8.26
CA PRO A 171 26.12 -0.55 -8.82
C PRO A 171 26.37 -2.06 -8.74
N GLN A 172 27.64 -2.45 -8.82
CA GLN A 172 28.08 -3.84 -8.73
C GLN A 172 27.87 -4.45 -7.33
N LYS A 173 27.76 -3.60 -6.30
CA LYS A 173 27.52 -4.02 -4.91
C LYS A 173 26.04 -4.10 -4.55
N TRP A 174 25.12 -3.54 -5.32
CA TRP A 174 23.68 -3.62 -5.03
C TRP A 174 23.15 -5.06 -4.87
N PRO A 175 23.52 -6.04 -5.73
CA PRO A 175 23.07 -7.43 -5.56
C PRO A 175 23.92 -8.25 -4.58
N SER A 176 24.95 -7.65 -3.94
CA SER A 176 25.84 -8.35 -3.02
C SER A 176 25.20 -8.61 -1.65
N VAL A 177 25.80 -9.49 -0.84
CA VAL A 177 25.38 -9.71 0.56
C VAL A 177 25.43 -8.41 1.36
N GLU A 178 26.48 -7.60 1.18
CA GLU A 178 26.62 -6.28 1.81
C GLU A 178 25.44 -5.36 1.46
N GLY A 179 25.11 -5.24 0.18
CA GLY A 179 24.00 -4.40 -0.29
C GLY A 179 22.64 -4.88 0.25
N ARG A 180 22.41 -6.20 0.28
CA ARG A 180 21.19 -6.81 0.84
C ARG A 180 21.06 -6.55 2.34
N ILE A 181 22.15 -6.69 3.09
CA ILE A 181 22.15 -6.46 4.54
C ILE A 181 21.91 -4.98 4.88
N LEU A 182 22.46 -4.05 4.09
CA LEU A 182 22.16 -2.63 4.26
C LEU A 182 20.68 -2.32 3.98
N ALA A 183 20.12 -2.85 2.90
CA ALA A 183 18.69 -2.68 2.59
C ALA A 183 17.80 -3.31 3.67
N PHE A 184 18.16 -4.49 4.18
CA PHE A 184 17.46 -5.14 5.29
C PHE A 184 17.53 -4.33 6.57
N ASN A 185 18.71 -3.86 6.99
CA ASN A 185 18.87 -3.11 8.22
C ASN A 185 18.02 -1.83 8.20
N ASP A 186 17.99 -1.12 7.07
CA ASP A 186 17.14 0.07 6.90
C ASP A 186 15.64 -0.28 6.89
N ALA A 187 15.24 -1.36 6.21
CA ALA A 187 13.86 -1.82 6.16
C ALA A 187 13.34 -2.30 7.53
N ILE A 188 14.13 -3.08 8.27
CA ILE A 188 13.72 -3.64 9.57
C ILE A 188 13.73 -2.59 10.66
N ASP A 189 14.65 -1.62 10.59
CA ASP A 189 14.62 -0.43 11.43
C ASP A 189 13.29 0.32 11.22
N LYS A 190 12.95 0.70 9.99
CA LYS A 190 11.66 1.35 9.69
C LYS A 190 10.46 0.50 10.06
N LEU A 191 10.54 -0.83 9.99
CA LEU A 191 9.45 -1.71 10.40
C LEU A 191 9.21 -1.63 11.92
N LEU A 192 10.28 -1.71 12.72
CA LEU A 192 10.24 -1.73 14.20
C LEU A 192 10.26 -0.33 14.84
N TYR A 193 10.59 0.71 14.09
CA TYR A 193 10.54 2.12 14.48
C TYR A 193 9.67 2.89 13.46
N PRO A 194 8.33 2.83 13.58
CA PRO A 194 7.41 3.47 12.64
C PRO A 194 7.64 4.98 12.46
N GLU A 195 8.23 5.66 13.44
CA GLU A 195 8.64 7.05 13.41
C GLU A 195 9.79 7.35 12.43
N HIS A 196 10.56 6.34 12.02
CA HIS A 196 11.59 6.47 10.99
C HIS A 196 11.03 6.33 9.57
N ARG A 197 9.73 6.00 9.43
CA ARG A 197 9.04 5.94 8.14
C ARG A 197 8.76 7.35 7.62
N ALA A 198 8.59 7.47 6.31
CA ALA A 198 8.32 8.75 5.66
C ALA A 198 6.87 9.24 5.91
N GLY A 199 5.92 8.33 6.14
CA GLY A 199 4.53 8.66 6.46
C GLY A 199 3.90 9.51 5.34
N ALA A 200 3.44 10.72 5.64
CA ALA A 200 2.88 11.62 4.62
C ALA A 200 3.84 11.98 3.47
N ALA A 201 5.16 11.87 3.69
CA ALA A 201 6.16 12.07 2.66
C ALA A 201 6.31 10.85 1.72
N SER A 202 5.77 9.68 2.08
CA SER A 202 5.73 8.51 1.18
C SER A 202 4.71 8.65 0.05
N VAL A 203 3.78 9.60 0.17
CA VAL A 203 2.77 9.88 -0.87
C VAL A 203 3.47 10.28 -2.16
N LYS A 204 3.30 9.46 -3.21
CA LYS A 204 3.84 9.76 -4.54
C LYS A 204 3.12 10.96 -5.15
N ARG A 205 3.89 11.98 -5.54
CA ARG A 205 3.35 13.26 -6.04
C ARG A 205 3.93 13.61 -7.40
N VAL A 206 3.17 14.38 -8.17
CA VAL A 206 3.65 14.99 -9.42
C VAL A 206 4.80 15.95 -9.11
N SER A 207 5.99 15.65 -9.63
CA SER A 207 7.26 16.32 -9.28
C SER A 207 7.71 17.41 -10.25
N LYS A 208 7.07 17.55 -11.42
CA LYS A 208 7.40 18.57 -12.41
C LYS A 208 6.13 19.18 -13.00
N GLY A 209 6.14 20.50 -13.21
CA GLY A 209 5.18 21.17 -14.08
C GLY A 209 5.20 20.60 -15.51
N GLY A 210 4.03 20.50 -16.14
CA GLY A 210 3.89 19.99 -17.52
C GLY A 210 3.24 18.61 -17.65
N THR A 211 3.03 17.89 -16.55
CA THR A 211 2.17 16.70 -16.54
C THR A 211 0.73 17.11 -16.87
N SER A 212 0.12 16.45 -17.85
CA SER A 212 -1.28 16.67 -18.21
C SER A 212 -2.07 15.37 -18.09
N LEU A 213 -3.25 15.45 -17.50
CA LEU A 213 -4.25 14.39 -17.55
C LEU A 213 -5.03 14.51 -18.85
N TYR A 214 -5.03 13.45 -19.64
CA TYR A 214 -5.84 13.34 -20.84
C TYR A 214 -7.05 12.47 -20.53
N LEU A 215 -8.24 13.04 -20.64
CA LEU A 215 -9.50 12.31 -20.48
C LEU A 215 -10.23 12.33 -21.81
N ARG A 216 -10.41 11.13 -22.37
CA ARG A 216 -11.23 10.94 -23.56
C ARG A 216 -12.54 10.29 -23.15
N LEU A 217 -13.65 10.95 -23.46
CA LEU A 217 -14.99 10.39 -23.33
C LEU A 217 -15.48 10.04 -24.74
N GLU A 218 -15.73 8.76 -24.98
CA GLU A 218 -16.32 8.24 -26.22
C GLU A 218 -17.67 7.57 -25.90
N GLY A 219 -18.71 7.90 -26.64
CA GLY A 219 -20.03 7.27 -26.48
C GLY A 219 -21.09 7.75 -27.47
N LEU A 220 -22.18 6.98 -27.58
CA LEU A 220 -23.42 7.44 -28.23
C LEU A 220 -24.09 8.47 -27.31
N VAL A 221 -24.42 9.64 -27.85
CA VAL A 221 -25.00 10.79 -27.11
C VAL A 221 -26.21 10.38 -26.27
N GLU A 222 -27.04 9.47 -26.78
CA GLU A 222 -28.26 8.97 -26.12
C GLU A 222 -28.00 8.00 -24.95
N GLN A 223 -26.83 7.35 -24.91
CA GLN A 223 -26.49 6.35 -23.89
C GLN A 223 -25.64 6.92 -22.75
N LEU A 224 -25.28 8.20 -22.79
CA LEU A 224 -24.55 8.87 -21.73
C LEU A 224 -25.55 9.46 -20.71
N PRO A 225 -25.82 8.80 -19.57
CA PRO A 225 -26.72 9.35 -18.56
C PRO A 225 -26.20 10.69 -18.06
N GLY A 226 -27.00 11.74 -18.23
CA GLY A 226 -26.63 13.11 -17.83
C GLY A 226 -25.95 13.94 -18.92
N PHE A 227 -26.08 13.60 -20.21
CA PHE A 227 -25.54 14.43 -21.31
C PHE A 227 -25.93 15.92 -21.24
N ASN A 228 -27.17 16.24 -20.88
CA ASN A 228 -27.61 17.63 -20.67
C ASN A 228 -26.85 18.31 -19.49
N LYS A 229 -26.36 17.53 -18.52
CA LYS A 229 -25.39 17.99 -17.52
C LYS A 229 -23.99 18.17 -18.10
N ILE A 230 -23.57 17.39 -19.10
CA ILE A 230 -22.25 17.53 -19.76
C ILE A 230 -22.17 18.81 -20.59
N GLU A 231 -23.22 19.23 -21.31
CA GLU A 231 -23.21 20.53 -22.01
C GLU A 231 -23.17 21.72 -21.05
N SER A 232 -23.89 21.65 -19.94
CA SER A 232 -23.80 22.66 -18.87
C SER A 232 -22.47 22.56 -18.11
N LEU A 233 -21.90 21.36 -17.95
CA LEU A 233 -20.54 21.14 -17.48
C LEU A 233 -19.57 21.79 -18.43
N LYS A 234 -19.68 21.60 -19.75
CA LYS A 234 -18.82 22.21 -20.76
C LYS A 234 -18.88 23.73 -20.64
N GLY A 235 -20.06 24.34 -20.59
CA GLY A 235 -20.17 25.79 -20.39
C GLY A 235 -19.61 26.29 -19.05
N TRP A 236 -19.75 25.53 -17.97
CA TRP A 236 -19.18 25.85 -16.65
C TRP A 236 -17.65 25.63 -16.60
N VAL A 237 -17.18 24.52 -17.17
CA VAL A 237 -15.77 24.14 -17.36
C VAL A 237 -15.12 25.19 -18.23
N ASP A 238 -15.66 25.55 -19.40
CA ASP A 238 -15.13 26.61 -20.27
C ASP A 238 -14.98 27.94 -19.51
N ARG A 239 -15.95 28.31 -18.66
CA ARG A 239 -15.85 29.50 -17.79
C ARG A 239 -14.79 29.37 -16.69
N LEU A 240 -14.63 28.19 -16.10
CA LEU A 240 -13.59 27.91 -15.09
C LEU A 240 -12.20 27.86 -15.75
N VAL A 241 -12.12 27.26 -16.94
CA VAL A 241 -10.95 26.95 -17.75
C VAL A 241 -10.36 28.21 -18.37
N GLN A 242 -11.18 29.20 -18.77
CA GLN A 242 -10.67 30.51 -19.19
C GLN A 242 -9.80 31.19 -18.12
N LYS A 243 -9.92 30.81 -16.83
CA LYS A 243 -9.08 31.31 -15.73
C LYS A 243 -7.81 30.47 -15.52
N ILE A 244 -7.70 29.29 -16.14
CA ILE A 244 -6.58 28.36 -16.04
C ILE A 244 -5.81 28.39 -17.37
N ASP A 245 -4.81 29.28 -17.48
CA ASP A 245 -3.94 29.38 -18.66
C ASP A 245 -3.47 28.00 -19.20
N ARG A 246 -3.48 27.88 -20.54
CA ARG A 246 -3.02 26.73 -21.35
C ARG A 246 -3.92 25.48 -21.36
N PHE A 247 -5.22 25.66 -21.53
CA PHE A 247 -6.13 24.55 -21.86
C PHE A 247 -6.29 24.41 -23.38
N ASP A 248 -5.92 23.24 -23.94
CA ASP A 248 -6.19 22.90 -25.35
C ASP A 248 -7.44 22.00 -25.40
N LEU A 249 -8.62 22.61 -25.47
CA LEU A 249 -9.90 21.94 -25.72
C LEU A 249 -9.98 21.58 -27.21
N ARG A 250 -9.38 20.45 -27.60
CA ARG A 250 -9.66 19.85 -28.92
C ARG A 250 -10.87 18.93 -28.82
N GLY A 251 -12.05 19.54 -28.86
CA GLY A 251 -13.31 18.82 -29.09
C GLY A 251 -13.82 19.14 -30.48
N ARG A 252 -13.86 18.15 -31.38
CA ARG A 252 -14.62 18.26 -32.62
C ARG A 252 -16.09 18.01 -32.25
N LEU A 253 -16.98 18.98 -32.45
CA LEU A 253 -18.41 18.69 -32.46
C LEU A 253 -18.65 17.67 -33.60
N PRO A 254 -19.31 16.52 -33.35
CA PRO A 254 -19.33 15.47 -34.34
C PRO A 254 -20.33 15.79 -35.46
N GLU A 255 -19.95 15.43 -36.70
CA GLU A 255 -20.87 15.26 -37.83
C GLU A 255 -21.59 13.88 -37.77
N SER A 256 -21.41 13.12 -36.68
CA SER A 256 -21.87 11.74 -36.49
C SER A 256 -22.52 11.54 -35.11
N PRO A 257 -23.32 10.47 -34.89
CA PRO A 257 -23.95 10.17 -33.59
C PRO A 257 -22.95 9.71 -32.51
N HIS A 258 -21.67 9.58 -32.85
CA HIS A 258 -20.60 9.26 -31.93
C HIS A 258 -19.93 10.54 -31.45
N MET A 259 -20.03 10.83 -30.15
CA MET A 259 -19.34 11.95 -29.55
C MET A 259 -17.98 11.50 -29.01
N GLU A 260 -16.92 12.20 -29.44
CA GLU A 260 -15.59 12.12 -28.86
C GLU A 260 -15.25 13.48 -28.25
N VAL A 261 -15.21 13.57 -26.92
CA VAL A 261 -14.70 14.77 -26.22
C VAL A 261 -13.40 14.41 -25.53
N SER A 262 -12.34 15.08 -25.93
CA SER A 262 -11.03 15.00 -25.28
C SER A 262 -10.78 16.25 -24.45
N PHE A 263 -10.41 16.05 -23.20
CA PHE A 263 -9.97 17.09 -22.30
C PHE A 263 -8.49 16.87 -21.94
N ARG A 264 -7.72 17.97 -21.91
CA ARG A 264 -6.34 17.98 -21.43
C ARG A 264 -6.23 18.95 -20.26
N PHE A 265 -6.03 18.42 -19.06
CA PHE A 265 -5.90 19.22 -17.85
C PHE A 265 -4.44 19.25 -17.38
N PRO A 266 -3.83 20.42 -17.14
CA PRO A 266 -2.55 20.46 -16.44
C PRO A 266 -2.76 19.95 -15.00
N VAL A 267 -1.93 19.00 -14.56
CA VAL A 267 -1.96 18.52 -13.18
C VAL A 267 -1.03 19.39 -12.35
N PRO A 268 -1.52 20.06 -11.27
CA PRO A 268 -0.67 20.89 -10.43
C PRO A 268 0.49 20.08 -9.83
N GLU A 269 1.66 20.71 -9.72
CA GLU A 269 2.79 20.13 -8.99
C GLU A 269 2.40 19.85 -7.52
N GLY A 270 2.92 18.75 -6.98
CA GLY A 270 2.60 18.29 -5.63
C GLY A 270 1.29 17.48 -5.51
N THR A 271 0.51 17.36 -6.59
CA THR A 271 -0.71 16.54 -6.59
C THR A 271 -0.39 15.07 -6.30
N PRO A 272 -1.02 14.43 -5.29
CA PRO A 272 -0.89 12.99 -5.08
C PRO A 272 -1.32 12.21 -6.32
N ILE A 273 -0.49 11.30 -6.80
CA ILE A 273 -0.78 10.51 -8.01
C ILE A 273 -2.03 9.64 -7.79
N ASN A 274 -2.12 8.99 -6.64
CA ASN A 274 -3.23 8.08 -6.30
C ASN A 274 -4.56 8.81 -6.03
N LEU A 275 -4.56 10.14 -5.88
CA LEU A 275 -5.80 10.93 -5.84
C LEU A 275 -6.59 10.81 -7.17
N LEU A 276 -5.87 10.57 -8.27
CA LEU A 276 -6.45 10.36 -9.59
C LEU A 276 -6.38 8.91 -10.04
N ALA A 277 -5.24 8.24 -9.82
CA ALA A 277 -5.01 6.90 -10.34
C ALA A 277 -5.95 5.84 -9.72
N ASN A 278 -6.45 6.08 -8.50
CA ASN A 278 -7.36 5.16 -7.82
C ASN A 278 -8.84 5.48 -8.07
N ILE A 279 -9.18 6.44 -8.93
CA ILE A 279 -10.59 6.72 -9.26
C ILE A 279 -11.18 5.52 -10.02
N HIS A 280 -12.31 5.01 -9.54
CA HIS A 280 -13.03 3.97 -10.26
C HIS A 280 -13.42 4.49 -11.66
N VAL A 281 -13.18 3.72 -12.72
CA VAL A 281 -13.43 4.18 -14.11
C VAL A 281 -14.85 4.70 -14.34
N ASN A 282 -15.86 4.02 -13.81
CA ASN A 282 -17.27 4.47 -13.86
C ASN A 282 -17.55 5.81 -13.14
N ASN A 283 -16.65 6.25 -12.25
CA ASN A 283 -16.73 7.54 -11.58
C ASN A 283 -15.96 8.65 -12.31
N ALA A 284 -15.28 8.36 -13.43
CA ALA A 284 -14.44 9.33 -14.14
C ALA A 284 -15.19 10.62 -14.46
N ILE A 285 -16.42 10.54 -15.00
CA ILE A 285 -17.26 11.71 -15.33
C ILE A 285 -17.54 12.57 -14.09
N LYS A 286 -17.74 11.96 -12.92
CA LYS A 286 -17.95 12.68 -11.65
C LYS A 286 -16.66 13.29 -11.11
N ALA A 287 -15.52 12.64 -11.36
CA ALA A 287 -14.23 13.09 -10.85
C ALA A 287 -13.66 14.28 -11.63
N VAL A 288 -13.97 14.41 -12.93
CA VAL A 288 -13.49 15.54 -13.76
C VAL A 288 -13.80 16.91 -13.14
N PRO A 289 -15.05 17.26 -12.78
CA PRO A 289 -15.34 18.56 -12.19
C PRO A 289 -14.66 18.75 -10.83
N GLU A 290 -14.58 17.71 -9.98
CA GLU A 290 -13.88 17.80 -8.70
C GLU A 290 -12.39 18.06 -8.86
N PHE A 291 -11.76 17.42 -9.85
CA PHE A 291 -10.36 17.65 -10.17
C PHE A 291 -10.11 19.07 -10.71
N LEU A 292 -11.04 19.60 -11.52
CA LEU A 292 -10.97 20.99 -11.98
C LEU A 292 -11.06 21.99 -10.83
N VAL A 293 -11.94 21.74 -9.87
CA VAL A 293 -12.05 22.55 -8.64
C VAL A 293 -10.74 22.47 -7.86
N TYR A 294 -10.19 21.27 -7.69
CA TYR A 294 -8.89 21.07 -7.05
C TYR A 294 -7.78 21.85 -7.76
N ALA A 295 -7.67 21.73 -9.08
CA ALA A 295 -6.64 22.41 -9.86
C ALA A 295 -6.77 23.95 -9.79
N LEU A 296 -8.00 24.47 -9.82
CA LEU A 296 -8.27 25.88 -9.62
C LEU A 296 -7.85 26.32 -8.20
N ALA A 297 -8.23 25.56 -7.18
CA ALA A 297 -7.91 25.84 -5.78
C ALA A 297 -6.40 25.90 -5.56
N ARG A 298 -5.64 24.95 -6.12
CA ARG A 298 -4.17 24.97 -6.13
C ARG A 298 -3.59 26.20 -6.81
N LYS A 299 -4.21 26.66 -7.92
CA LYS A 299 -3.78 27.85 -8.65
C LYS A 299 -4.07 29.15 -7.88
N THR A 300 -5.20 29.22 -7.18
CA THR A 300 -5.62 30.42 -6.44
C THR A 300 -5.15 30.44 -4.99
N GLY A 301 -4.64 29.33 -4.47
CA GLY A 301 -4.29 29.17 -3.05
C GLY A 301 -5.51 29.05 -2.13
N ASP A 302 -6.64 28.57 -2.64
CA ASP A 302 -7.87 28.42 -1.85
C ASP A 302 -7.88 27.08 -1.09
N GLU A 303 -7.41 27.10 0.16
CA GLU A 303 -7.26 25.90 0.98
C GLU A 303 -8.59 25.19 1.26
N TRP A 304 -9.70 25.94 1.39
CA TRP A 304 -11.01 25.34 1.65
C TRP A 304 -11.53 24.60 0.43
N LEU A 305 -11.42 25.20 -0.77
CA LEU A 305 -11.79 24.54 -2.02
C LEU A 305 -10.88 23.32 -2.28
N GLU A 306 -9.58 23.44 -2.00
CA GLU A 306 -8.61 22.34 -2.14
C GLU A 306 -9.03 21.16 -1.25
N ARG A 307 -9.24 21.39 0.05
CA ARG A 307 -9.70 20.36 0.99
C ARG A 307 -10.98 19.68 0.53
N LYS A 308 -11.99 20.48 0.18
CA LYS A 308 -13.31 19.96 -0.21
C LYS A 308 -13.23 19.09 -1.47
N SER A 309 -12.48 19.52 -2.48
CA SER A 309 -12.31 18.78 -3.73
C SER A 309 -11.48 17.51 -3.55
N VAL A 310 -10.46 17.54 -2.69
CA VAL A 310 -9.69 16.35 -2.30
C VAL A 310 -10.58 15.31 -1.61
N ASP A 311 -11.42 15.71 -0.65
CA ASP A 311 -12.38 14.82 0.01
C ASP A 311 -13.38 14.20 -1.00
N ALA A 312 -13.83 14.99 -1.98
CA ALA A 312 -14.72 14.52 -3.03
C ALA A 312 -14.03 13.48 -3.94
N LEU A 313 -12.79 13.75 -4.38
CA LEU A 313 -12.01 12.82 -5.21
C LEU A 313 -11.71 11.51 -4.47
N LEU A 314 -11.32 11.56 -3.20
CA LEU A 314 -11.11 10.37 -2.37
C LEU A 314 -12.40 9.56 -2.20
N SER A 315 -13.57 10.21 -2.16
CA SER A 315 -14.87 9.52 -2.09
C SER A 315 -15.22 8.74 -3.37
N LEU A 316 -14.58 9.07 -4.50
CA LEU A 316 -14.74 8.39 -5.79
C LEU A 316 -13.70 7.29 -6.02
N SER A 317 -12.76 7.13 -5.09
CA SER A 317 -11.63 6.21 -5.17
C SER A 317 -12.00 4.77 -4.78
N GLU A 318 -11.41 3.79 -5.46
CA GLU A 318 -11.45 2.37 -5.06
C GLU A 318 -10.53 2.08 -3.88
N CYS A 319 -9.52 2.92 -3.64
CA CYS A 319 -8.60 2.85 -2.51
C CYS A 319 -8.21 4.27 -2.08
N PRO A 320 -8.92 4.88 -1.11
CA PRO A 320 -8.66 6.25 -0.68
C PRO A 320 -7.45 6.38 0.27
N ASP A 321 -6.47 5.48 0.12
CA ASP A 321 -5.27 5.40 0.94
C ASP A 321 -4.06 5.86 0.14
N LEU A 322 -3.46 6.97 0.58
CA LEU A 322 -2.36 7.62 -0.12
C LEU A 322 -1.00 7.32 0.51
N ILE A 323 -0.96 6.83 1.75
CA ILE A 323 0.29 6.54 2.46
C ILE A 323 0.80 5.20 1.96
N GLU A 324 2.04 5.16 1.50
CA GLU A 324 2.60 3.98 0.86
C GLU A 324 3.31 3.06 1.87
N ASP A 325 3.82 3.59 2.99
CA ASP A 325 4.75 2.92 3.91
C ASP A 325 4.19 2.57 5.29
N HIS A 326 2.90 2.79 5.53
CA HIS A 326 2.25 2.29 6.74
C HIS A 326 2.03 0.77 6.70
N GLY A 327 1.85 0.16 7.86
CA GLY A 327 1.71 -1.27 8.03
C GLY A 327 1.46 -1.61 9.50
N HIS A 328 1.48 -2.90 9.84
CA HIS A 328 1.29 -3.33 11.21
C HIS A 328 2.40 -2.77 12.11
N LEU A 329 2.10 -2.65 13.41
CA LEU A 329 3.01 -2.12 14.42
C LEU A 329 3.51 -3.22 15.37
N TYR A 330 3.37 -4.50 15.00
CA TYR A 330 3.91 -5.62 15.78
C TYR A 330 5.40 -5.42 16.05
N GLY A 331 5.79 -5.48 17.33
CA GLY A 331 7.16 -5.24 17.79
C GLY A 331 7.58 -3.76 17.91
N ALA A 332 6.74 -2.78 17.53
CA ALA A 332 7.11 -1.36 17.60
C ALA A 332 7.27 -0.84 19.04
N ASP A 333 6.50 -1.41 19.98
CA ASP A 333 6.46 -0.98 21.38
C ASP A 333 7.52 -1.67 22.25
N LEU A 334 8.34 -2.55 21.65
CA LEU A 334 9.40 -3.26 22.35
C LEU A 334 10.53 -2.32 22.79
N PRO A 335 11.23 -2.62 23.90
CA PRO A 335 12.50 -1.97 24.22
C PRO A 335 13.54 -2.18 23.11
N ASP A 336 14.43 -1.20 22.91
CA ASP A 336 15.45 -1.26 21.85
C ASP A 336 16.31 -2.52 21.90
N GLN A 337 16.63 -3.01 23.10
CA GLN A 337 17.39 -4.26 23.27
C GLN A 337 16.66 -5.47 22.67
N ASP A 338 15.33 -5.53 22.81
CA ASP A 338 14.52 -6.62 22.27
C ASP A 338 14.33 -6.48 20.77
N LYS A 339 14.19 -5.24 20.26
CA LYS A 339 14.20 -4.97 18.82
C LYS A 339 15.52 -5.42 18.18
N GLN A 340 16.66 -5.07 18.79
CA GLN A 340 17.98 -5.50 18.33
C GLN A 340 18.11 -7.03 18.35
N ALA A 341 17.73 -7.68 19.45
CA ALA A 341 17.76 -9.14 19.52
C ALA A 341 16.91 -9.80 18.43
N LEU A 342 15.70 -9.27 18.17
CA LEU A 342 14.83 -9.73 17.10
C LEU A 342 15.48 -9.56 15.72
N ILE A 343 16.06 -8.39 15.43
CA ILE A 343 16.76 -8.12 14.16
C ILE A 343 17.86 -9.17 13.91
N GLU A 344 18.68 -9.44 14.93
CA GLU A 344 19.75 -10.44 14.84
C GLU A 344 19.24 -11.86 14.61
N TYR A 345 18.07 -12.21 15.17
CA TYR A 345 17.42 -13.48 14.86
C TYR A 345 16.86 -13.51 13.43
N LEU A 346 16.21 -12.43 12.97
CA LEU A 346 15.63 -12.36 11.62
C LEU A 346 16.70 -12.47 10.52
N LYS A 347 17.91 -11.97 10.76
CA LYS A 347 19.08 -12.18 9.89
C LYS A 347 19.39 -13.67 9.64
N LYS A 348 19.13 -14.54 10.63
CA LYS A 348 19.40 -15.98 10.54
C LYS A 348 18.38 -16.75 9.68
N LEU A 349 17.18 -16.21 9.49
CA LEU A 349 16.05 -16.87 8.83
C LEU A 349 16.23 -17.05 7.33
#